data_AF-A0A4S4ES90-F1
#
_entry.id   AF-A0A4S4ES90-F1
#
_cell.length_a   1.000
_cell.length_b   1.000
_cell.length_c   1.000
_cell.angle_alpha   90.00
_cell.angle_beta   90.00
_cell.angle_gamma   90.00
#
_symmetry.space_group_name_H-M   'P 1'
#
loop_
_entity.id
_entity.type
_entity.pdbx_description
1 polymer ?
#
loop_
_entity_poly.entity_id
_entity_poly.type
_entity_poly.pdbx_seq_one_letter_code
_entity_poly.pdbx_strand_id
1 'polypeptide(L)'
;MTMLVLENTVETLFSKDFHLLQALNAADLGCAVGPTTFTVISIIKRMMEKKCRELNCQTLELQVYLNDLPRNDFNTLFKGLSSKVVGNKCEKVSCYVMGVPGSFHGRLFPRNSLHLVHSCYSVHWLTQAPKGLTSKEGLALNKGKIYISKTSPPAITEAYLSQFHEDFTMFLNARSQEVVPNGCMVLILRGRLSSNPSDMESCFTWELLAIAIAELVSQ
;
A
#
# COMPACT_ATOMS: atom_id res chain seq x y z
N MET A 1 5.04 14.23 7.30
CA MET A 1 4.28 14.53 6.07
C MET A 1 3.19 13.48 5.78
N THR A 2 3.51 12.18 5.80
CA THR A 2 2.55 11.09 5.51
C THR A 2 1.33 11.05 6.44
N MET A 3 1.52 11.30 7.72
CA MET A 3 0.43 11.32 8.72
C MET A 3 -0.60 12.43 8.45
N LEU A 4 -0.16 13.63 8.04
CA LEU A 4 -1.04 14.77 7.78
C LEU A 4 -1.95 14.51 6.57
N VAL A 5 -1.43 13.84 5.54
CA VAL A 5 -2.22 13.46 4.36
C VAL A 5 -3.34 12.48 4.75
N LEU A 6 -3.03 11.50 5.60
CA LEU A 6 -4.02 10.57 6.12
C LEU A 6 -5.08 11.31 6.95
N GLU A 7 -4.66 12.18 7.87
CA GLU A 7 -5.58 12.94 8.71
C GLU A 7 -6.55 13.79 7.89
N ASN A 8 -6.03 14.62 6.98
CA ASN A 8 -6.87 15.46 6.11
C ASN A 8 -7.84 14.62 5.28
N THR A 9 -7.40 13.47 4.77
CA THR A 9 -8.27 12.58 3.99
C THR A 9 -9.40 12.00 4.84
N VAL A 10 -9.09 11.56 6.06
CA VAL A 10 -10.09 11.05 7.01
C VAL A 10 -11.08 12.15 7.39
N GLU A 11 -10.64 13.41 7.56
CA GLU A 11 -11.55 14.54 7.78
C GLU A 11 -12.52 14.75 6.62
N THR A 12 -12.06 14.60 5.36
CA THR A 12 -12.94 14.73 4.18
C THR A 12 -13.95 13.57 4.05
N LEU A 13 -13.65 12.40 4.60
CA LEU A 13 -14.65 11.32 4.71
C LEU A 13 -15.73 11.69 5.74
N PHE A 14 -15.34 12.37 6.82
CA PHE A 14 -16.27 12.73 7.89
C PHE A 14 -17.20 13.90 7.55
N SER A 15 -16.82 14.75 6.60
CA SER A 15 -17.69 15.83 6.12
C SER A 15 -18.82 15.35 5.20
N LYS A 16 -18.78 14.09 4.75
CA LYS A 16 -19.76 13.49 3.83
C LYS A 16 -20.62 12.46 4.55
N ASP A 17 -21.80 12.84 5.02
CA ASP A 17 -22.85 11.94 5.54
C ASP A 17 -22.38 10.88 6.55
N PHE A 18 -21.28 11.15 7.25
CA PHE A 18 -20.59 10.20 8.12
C PHE A 18 -21.44 9.72 9.29
N HIS A 19 -22.39 10.54 9.72
CA HIS A 19 -23.37 10.21 10.75
C HIS A 19 -24.40 9.15 10.30
N LEU A 20 -24.50 8.86 9.00
CA LEU A 20 -25.36 7.81 8.46
C LEU A 20 -24.66 6.45 8.41
N LEU A 21 -23.33 6.40 8.58
CA LEU A 21 -22.58 5.15 8.54
C LEU A 21 -22.76 4.41 9.86
N GLN A 22 -23.06 3.11 9.75
CA GLN A 22 -23.01 2.19 10.89
C GLN A 22 -21.56 1.75 11.16
N ALA A 23 -20.76 1.59 10.10
CA ALA A 23 -19.36 1.24 10.20
C ALA A 23 -18.52 1.96 9.13
N LEU A 24 -17.29 2.33 9.51
CA LEU A 24 -16.26 2.76 8.59
C LEU A 24 -15.37 1.57 8.25
N ASN A 25 -15.34 1.21 6.98
CA ASN A 25 -14.50 0.13 6.45
C ASN A 25 -13.21 0.71 5.86
N ALA A 26 -12.08 0.42 6.48
CA ALA A 26 -10.75 0.82 6.04
C ALA A 26 -9.91 -0.40 5.63
N ALA A 27 -9.10 -0.28 4.58
CA ALA A 27 -8.14 -1.31 4.19
C ALA A 27 -6.72 -0.75 4.16
N ASP A 28 -5.75 -1.49 4.69
CA ASP A 28 -4.32 -1.23 4.53
C ASP A 28 -3.72 -2.28 3.59
N LEU A 29 -3.31 -1.88 2.38
CA LEU A 29 -2.87 -2.76 1.30
C LEU A 29 -1.34 -2.83 1.22
N GLY A 30 -0.81 -4.02 1.43
CA GLY A 30 0.61 -4.30 1.64
C GLY A 30 1.04 -3.84 3.03
N CYS A 31 0.45 -4.42 4.08
CA CYS A 31 0.67 -4.05 5.47
C CYS A 31 1.98 -4.60 6.06
N ALA A 32 2.59 -5.59 5.42
CA ALA A 32 3.71 -6.38 5.93
C ALA A 32 3.46 -6.85 7.37
N VAL A 33 4.48 -6.79 8.22
CA VAL A 33 4.41 -7.11 9.67
C VAL A 33 4.78 -5.92 10.56
N GLY A 34 5.05 -4.77 9.95
CA GLY A 34 5.68 -3.62 10.61
C GLY A 34 4.71 -2.78 11.46
N PRO A 35 5.23 -1.94 12.36
CA PRO A 35 4.42 -1.10 13.24
C PRO A 35 3.63 0.00 12.51
N THR A 36 3.99 0.30 11.25
CA THR A 36 3.36 1.34 10.43
C THR A 36 1.85 1.14 10.31
N THR A 37 1.41 -0.10 10.06
CA THR A 37 -0.01 -0.43 9.93
C THR A 37 -0.78 -0.11 11.23
N PHE A 38 -0.19 -0.39 12.39
CA PHE A 38 -0.82 -0.09 13.68
C PHE A 38 -0.97 1.41 13.92
N THR A 39 0.03 2.22 13.51
CA THR A 39 -0.06 3.68 13.60
C THR A 39 -1.20 4.23 12.75
N VAL A 40 -1.37 3.71 11.53
CA VAL A 40 -2.46 4.11 10.62
C VAL A 40 -3.82 3.80 11.24
N ILE A 41 -4.01 2.60 11.78
CA ILE A 41 -5.25 2.20 12.47
C ILE A 41 -5.54 3.13 13.65
N SER A 42 -4.54 3.37 14.50
CA SER A 42 -4.68 4.24 15.68
C SER A 42 -5.05 5.67 15.31
N ILE A 43 -4.53 6.20 14.20
CA ILE A 43 -4.89 7.54 13.71
C ILE A 43 -6.35 7.57 13.27
N ILE A 44 -6.76 6.65 12.40
CA ILE A 44 -8.15 6.58 11.91
C ILE A 44 -9.11 6.49 13.09
N LYS A 45 -8.85 5.56 14.02
CA LYS A 45 -9.66 5.36 15.22
C LYS A 45 -9.76 6.62 16.09
N ARG A 46 -8.62 7.25 16.42
CA ARG A 46 -8.58 8.49 17.21
C ARG A 46 -9.40 9.61 16.55
N MET A 47 -9.32 9.73 15.23
CA MET A 47 -10.08 10.73 14.49
C MET A 47 -11.58 10.41 14.49
N MET A 48 -11.97 9.15 14.31
CA MET A 48 -13.37 8.72 14.44
C MET A 48 -13.89 9.01 15.83
N GLU A 49 -13.15 8.70 16.89
CA GLU A 49 -13.56 8.98 18.27
C GLU A 49 -13.75 10.48 18.53
N LYS A 50 -12.84 11.32 18.02
CA LYS A 50 -12.98 12.78 18.08
C LYS A 50 -14.27 13.21 17.39
N LYS A 51 -14.52 12.72 16.18
CA LYS A 51 -15.71 13.06 15.41
C LYS A 51 -17.01 12.56 16.06
N CYS A 52 -17.01 11.34 16.61
CA CYS A 52 -18.14 10.78 17.33
C CYS A 52 -18.49 11.62 18.58
N ARG A 53 -17.47 12.15 19.29
CA ARG A 53 -17.68 13.09 20.40
C ARG A 53 -18.31 14.41 19.93
N GLU A 54 -17.85 14.97 18.82
CA GLU A 54 -18.39 16.21 18.25
C GLU A 54 -19.86 16.05 17.81
N LEU A 55 -20.21 14.89 17.24
CA LEU A 55 -21.54 14.61 16.69
C LEU A 55 -22.49 13.91 17.68
N ASN A 56 -22.02 13.61 18.89
CA ASN A 56 -22.73 12.80 19.89
C ASN A 56 -23.24 11.44 19.35
N CYS A 57 -22.50 10.83 18.43
CA CYS A 57 -22.78 9.49 17.88
C CYS A 57 -22.09 8.42 18.73
N GLN A 58 -22.82 7.37 19.12
CA GLN A 58 -22.31 6.30 20.00
C GLN A 58 -22.16 4.94 19.33
N THR A 59 -22.54 4.80 18.06
CA THR A 59 -22.73 3.48 17.41
C THR A 59 -21.77 3.22 16.26
N LEU A 60 -20.78 4.08 16.03
CA LEU A 60 -19.91 3.92 14.87
C LEU A 60 -18.81 2.89 15.14
N GLU A 61 -18.74 1.90 14.28
CA GLU A 61 -17.73 0.84 14.34
C GLU A 61 -16.64 1.07 13.28
N LEU A 62 -15.40 0.68 13.59
CA LEU A 62 -14.28 0.67 12.65
C LEU A 62 -13.99 -0.78 12.27
N GLN A 63 -14.07 -1.08 10.98
CA GLN A 63 -13.61 -2.36 10.43
C GLN A 63 -12.33 -2.12 9.62
N VAL A 64 -11.24 -2.78 10.01
CA VAL A 64 -9.94 -2.67 9.36
C VAL A 64 -9.56 -3.99 8.70
N TYR A 65 -9.25 -3.92 7.41
CA TYR A 65 -8.72 -5.02 6.64
C TYR A 65 -7.23 -4.85 6.41
N LEU A 66 -6.43 -5.78 6.91
CA LEU A 66 -4.99 -5.83 6.71
C LEU A 66 -4.67 -6.79 5.58
N ASN A 67 -4.27 -6.26 4.43
CA ASN A 67 -3.95 -7.06 3.26
C ASN A 67 -2.44 -7.14 3.05
N ASP A 68 -1.99 -8.34 2.72
CA ASP A 68 -0.68 -8.57 2.12
C ASP A 68 -0.74 -9.86 1.28
N LEU A 69 0.36 -10.20 0.60
CA LEU A 69 0.47 -11.45 -0.13
C LEU A 69 0.31 -12.66 0.82
N PRO A 70 -0.17 -13.82 0.33
CA PRO A 70 -0.35 -15.02 1.16
C PRO A 70 0.92 -15.50 1.88
N ARG A 71 2.10 -15.08 1.41
CA ARG A 71 3.40 -15.42 2.00
C ARG A 71 3.80 -14.51 3.17
N ASN A 72 3.06 -13.44 3.44
CA ASN A 72 3.31 -12.56 4.58
C ASN A 72 3.09 -13.29 5.91
N ASP A 73 3.81 -12.88 6.94
CA ASP A 73 3.69 -13.47 8.28
C ASP A 73 2.56 -12.79 9.08
N PHE A 74 1.33 -13.16 8.73
CA PHE A 74 0.12 -12.72 9.44
C PHE A 74 0.11 -13.13 10.93
N ASN A 75 0.82 -14.19 11.32
CA ASN A 75 0.89 -14.62 12.72
C ASN A 75 1.61 -13.56 13.56
N THR A 76 2.75 -13.06 13.07
CA THR A 76 3.49 -11.98 13.73
C THR A 76 2.68 -10.69 13.73
N LEU A 77 2.03 -10.36 12.62
CA LEU A 77 1.15 -9.19 12.52
C LEU A 77 0.04 -9.20 13.59
N PHE A 78 -0.69 -10.32 13.70
CA PHE A 78 -1.80 -10.44 14.66
C PHE A 78 -1.34 -10.46 16.12
N LYS A 79 -0.17 -11.04 16.42
CA LYS A 79 0.45 -10.92 17.76
C LYS A 79 0.77 -9.46 18.12
N GLY A 80 1.15 -8.64 17.13
CA GLY A 80 1.40 -7.21 17.33
C GLY A 80 0.15 -6.40 17.66
N LEU A 81 -0.99 -6.69 17.03
CA LEU A 81 -2.25 -5.95 17.20
C LEU A 81 -2.80 -5.97 18.63
N SER A 82 -2.82 -7.14 19.25
CA SER A 82 -3.43 -7.35 20.57
C SER A 82 -2.79 -6.47 21.66
N SER A 83 -1.49 -6.20 21.52
CA SER A 83 -0.72 -5.40 22.48
C SER A 83 -0.87 -3.87 22.31
N LYS A 84 -1.28 -3.38 21.14
CA LYS A 84 -1.18 -1.94 20.79
C LYS A 84 -2.49 -1.26 20.37
N VAL A 85 -3.50 -2.01 19.90
CA VAL A 85 -4.68 -1.42 19.23
C VAL A 85 -6.01 -1.88 19.83
N VAL A 86 -6.09 -3.12 20.35
CA VAL A 86 -7.36 -3.77 20.75
C VAL A 86 -7.54 -3.82 22.29
N GLY A 87 -6.52 -3.50 23.08
CA GLY A 87 -6.49 -3.77 24.52
C GLY A 87 -7.16 -2.74 25.45
N ASN A 88 -7.73 -1.64 24.95
CA ASN A 88 -8.18 -0.54 25.80
C ASN A 88 -9.71 -0.53 26.01
N LYS A 89 -10.16 -0.90 27.21
CA LYS A 89 -11.59 -1.04 27.58
C LYS A 89 -12.39 0.27 27.64
N CYS A 90 -11.77 1.42 27.36
CA CYS A 90 -12.36 2.76 27.51
C CYS A 90 -12.57 3.49 26.18
N GLU A 91 -12.84 2.77 25.09
CA GLU A 91 -12.93 3.36 23.75
C GLU A 91 -14.38 3.46 23.29
N LYS A 92 -14.76 4.63 22.76
CA LYS A 92 -16.11 4.90 22.24
C LYS A 92 -16.36 4.28 20.86
N VAL A 93 -15.31 3.90 20.15
CA VAL A 93 -15.37 3.33 18.80
C VAL A 93 -14.80 1.92 18.85
N SER A 94 -15.65 0.91 18.66
CA SER A 94 -15.24 -0.48 18.51
C SER A 94 -14.38 -0.63 17.25
N CYS A 95 -13.27 -1.36 17.35
CA CYS A 95 -12.36 -1.60 16.22
C CYS A 95 -12.17 -3.11 16.00
N TYR A 96 -12.55 -3.58 14.82
CA TYR A 96 -12.43 -4.97 14.40
C TYR A 96 -11.40 -5.08 13.29
N VAL A 97 -10.44 -5.99 13.45
CA VAL A 97 -9.33 -6.15 12.50
C VAL A 97 -9.36 -7.53 11.88
N MET A 98 -9.26 -7.59 10.54
CA MET A 98 -9.25 -8.82 9.75
C MET A 98 -8.00 -8.88 8.87
N GLY A 99 -7.49 -10.08 8.61
CA GLY A 99 -6.46 -10.31 7.58
C GLY A 99 -7.07 -10.69 6.23
N VAL A 100 -6.49 -10.21 5.15
CA VAL A 100 -6.92 -10.48 3.77
C VAL A 100 -5.72 -10.95 2.95
N PRO A 101 -5.47 -12.26 2.82
CA PRO A 101 -4.36 -12.76 2.02
C PRO A 101 -4.68 -12.65 0.53
N GLY A 102 -3.82 -11.98 -0.24
CA GLY A 102 -3.99 -11.86 -1.69
C GLY A 102 -3.23 -10.68 -2.30
N SER A 103 -3.06 -10.69 -3.62
CA SER A 103 -2.44 -9.57 -4.34
C SER A 103 -3.42 -8.40 -4.48
N PHE A 104 -3.01 -7.21 -4.06
CA PHE A 104 -3.80 -5.98 -4.23
C PHE A 104 -3.93 -5.52 -5.68
N HIS A 105 -3.14 -6.08 -6.61
CA HIS A 105 -3.32 -5.84 -8.05
C HIS A 105 -4.64 -6.41 -8.57
N GLY A 106 -5.21 -7.41 -7.86
CA GLY A 106 -6.52 -7.99 -8.17
C GLY A 106 -7.63 -7.51 -7.24
N ARG A 107 -8.80 -8.13 -7.39
CA ARG A 107 -9.93 -7.95 -6.47
C ARG A 107 -9.66 -8.68 -5.15
N LEU A 108 -9.96 -8.01 -4.05
CA LEU A 108 -9.81 -8.52 -2.68
C LEU A 108 -11.13 -8.44 -1.90
N PHE A 109 -12.03 -7.53 -2.27
CA PHE A 109 -13.22 -7.20 -1.51
C PHE A 109 -14.47 -7.23 -2.39
N PRO A 110 -15.68 -7.38 -1.81
CA PRO A 110 -16.94 -7.14 -2.51
C PRO A 110 -17.02 -5.73 -3.12
N ARG A 111 -17.99 -5.52 -4.01
CA ARG A 111 -18.18 -4.18 -4.59
C ARG A 111 -18.69 -3.21 -3.52
N ASN A 112 -18.25 -1.95 -3.57
CA ASN A 112 -18.70 -0.88 -2.68
C ASN A 112 -18.61 -1.23 -1.19
N SER A 113 -17.52 -1.87 -0.76
CA SER A 113 -17.34 -2.29 0.63
C SER A 113 -16.27 -1.48 1.38
N LEU A 114 -15.47 -0.68 0.69
CA LEU A 114 -14.38 0.11 1.30
C LEU A 114 -14.69 1.61 1.28
N HIS A 115 -14.57 2.26 2.43
CA HIS A 115 -14.70 3.71 2.56
C HIS A 115 -13.34 4.40 2.46
N LEU A 116 -12.30 3.76 3.02
CA LEU A 116 -10.94 4.24 3.02
C LEU A 116 -9.98 3.14 2.59
N VAL A 117 -9.07 3.46 1.67
CA VAL A 117 -7.92 2.62 1.35
C VAL A 117 -6.66 3.37 1.73
N HIS A 118 -5.75 2.71 2.42
CA HIS A 118 -4.40 3.15 2.65
C HIS A 118 -3.44 2.15 2.01
N SER A 119 -2.35 2.64 1.42
CA SER A 119 -1.21 1.81 1.03
C SER A 119 0.06 2.63 1.12
N CYS A 120 1.07 2.08 1.78
CA CYS A 120 2.32 2.78 2.03
C CYS A 120 3.51 1.88 1.68
N TYR A 121 4.30 2.33 0.70
CA TYR A 121 5.46 1.61 0.15
C TYR A 121 5.14 0.23 -0.43
N SER A 122 3.94 0.04 -0.99
CA SER A 122 3.53 -1.26 -1.55
C SER A 122 3.27 -1.19 -3.06
N VAL A 123 2.55 -0.16 -3.53
CA VAL A 123 2.10 -0.03 -4.94
C VAL A 123 3.25 0.07 -5.97
N HIS A 124 4.48 0.38 -5.54
CA HIS A 124 5.64 0.40 -6.45
C HIS A 124 6.18 -1.00 -6.81
N TRP A 125 5.74 -2.04 -6.10
CA TRP A 125 6.08 -3.43 -6.43
C TRP A 125 5.23 -3.92 -7.59
N LEU A 126 5.90 -4.38 -8.65
CA LEU A 126 5.27 -4.95 -9.82
C LEU A 126 4.75 -6.36 -9.55
N THR A 127 3.81 -6.83 -10.37
CA THR A 127 3.31 -8.21 -10.31
C THR A 127 4.39 -9.22 -10.70
N GLN A 128 5.35 -8.79 -11.51
CA GLN A 128 6.46 -9.58 -12.03
C GLN A 128 7.58 -8.68 -12.56
N ALA A 129 8.73 -9.26 -12.91
CA ALA A 129 9.72 -8.56 -13.72
C ALA A 129 9.10 -8.12 -15.06
N PRO A 130 9.47 -6.97 -15.64
CA PRO A 130 8.86 -6.47 -16.86
C PRO A 130 8.85 -7.52 -17.98
N LYS A 131 7.68 -7.76 -18.59
CA LYS A 131 7.48 -8.83 -19.59
C LYS A 131 8.57 -8.85 -20.67
N GLY A 132 8.94 -7.68 -21.20
CA GLY A 132 9.97 -7.52 -22.22
C GLY A 132 11.39 -7.93 -21.81
N LEU A 133 11.63 -8.19 -20.52
CA LEU A 133 12.94 -8.58 -19.96
C LEU A 133 12.99 -10.07 -19.58
N THR A 134 11.90 -10.80 -19.75
CA THR A 134 11.79 -12.22 -19.38
C THR A 134 11.91 -13.19 -20.57
N SER A 135 11.91 -12.67 -21.81
CA SER A 135 12.22 -13.46 -23.00
C SER A 135 13.72 -13.75 -23.12
N LYS A 136 14.12 -14.74 -23.93
CA LYS A 136 15.54 -15.07 -24.14
C LYS A 136 16.33 -13.85 -24.63
N GLU A 137 15.73 -13.06 -25.52
CA GLU A 137 16.31 -11.83 -26.06
C GLU A 137 16.31 -10.72 -25.00
N GLY A 138 15.25 -10.65 -24.18
CA GLY A 138 15.09 -9.67 -23.09
C GLY A 138 16.06 -9.86 -21.93
N LEU A 139 16.36 -11.11 -21.57
CA LEU A 139 17.29 -11.46 -20.49
C LEU A 139 18.71 -10.93 -20.76
N ALA A 140 19.11 -10.83 -22.03
CA ALA A 140 20.41 -10.28 -22.41
C ALA A 140 20.46 -8.74 -22.32
N LEU A 141 19.32 -8.05 -22.28
CA LEU A 141 19.26 -6.59 -22.40
C LEU A 141 19.76 -5.84 -21.17
N ASN A 142 19.57 -6.39 -19.96
CA ASN A 142 20.00 -5.73 -18.71
C ASN A 142 21.22 -6.40 -18.07
N LYS A 143 22.17 -6.84 -18.90
CA LYS A 143 23.32 -7.62 -18.45
C LYS A 143 24.10 -6.88 -17.35
N GLY A 144 24.40 -7.60 -16.26
CA GLY A 144 25.17 -7.08 -15.13
C GLY A 144 24.39 -6.13 -14.22
N LYS A 145 23.07 -5.99 -14.41
CA LYS A 145 22.18 -5.15 -13.60
C LYS A 145 20.90 -5.91 -13.25
N ILE A 146 20.24 -5.48 -12.18
CA ILE A 146 18.96 -6.06 -11.71
C ILE A 146 17.80 -5.06 -11.74
N TYR A 147 18.07 -3.83 -12.17
CA TYR A 147 17.11 -2.72 -12.29
C TYR A 147 17.59 -1.73 -13.36
N ILE A 148 16.85 -0.64 -13.57
CA ILE A 148 17.27 0.45 -14.45
C ILE A 148 18.58 1.07 -13.93
N SER A 149 19.57 1.18 -14.81
CA SER A 149 20.89 1.71 -14.52
C SER A 149 21.38 2.61 -15.65
N LYS A 150 22.47 3.36 -15.44
CA LYS A 150 23.12 4.17 -16.47
C LYS A 150 23.65 3.34 -17.64
N THR A 151 23.95 2.07 -17.39
CA THR A 151 24.43 1.12 -18.42
C THR A 151 23.28 0.39 -19.11
N SER A 152 22.03 0.59 -18.67
CA SER A 152 20.87 -0.08 -19.25
C SER A 152 20.47 0.59 -20.57
N PRO A 153 20.11 -0.19 -21.62
CA PRO A 153 19.55 0.39 -22.83
C PRO A 153 18.16 1.01 -22.56
N PRO A 154 17.70 1.98 -23.39
CA PRO A 154 16.40 2.65 -23.22
C PRO A 154 15.21 1.69 -23.09
N ALA A 155 15.25 0.56 -23.80
CA ALA A 155 14.24 -0.50 -23.75
C ALA A 155 13.97 -1.03 -22.33
N ILE A 156 14.96 -0.99 -21.42
CA ILE A 156 14.77 -1.40 -20.02
C ILE A 156 13.81 -0.44 -19.32
N THR A 157 14.06 0.86 -19.45
CA THR A 157 13.22 1.91 -18.86
C THR A 157 11.79 1.84 -19.38
N GLU A 158 11.63 1.67 -20.69
CA GLU A 158 10.31 1.53 -21.33
C GLU A 158 9.57 0.28 -20.83
N ALA A 159 10.26 -0.85 -20.69
CA ALA A 159 9.68 -2.06 -20.16
C ALA A 159 9.19 -1.90 -18.70
N TYR A 160 10.00 -1.30 -17.83
CA TYR A 160 9.61 -1.02 -16.44
C TYR A 160 8.41 -0.06 -16.36
N LEU A 161 8.40 1.01 -17.16
CA LEU A 161 7.29 1.95 -17.19
C LEU A 161 6.00 1.27 -17.71
N SER A 162 6.11 0.47 -18.76
CA SER A 162 4.99 -0.29 -19.31
C SER A 162 4.41 -1.28 -18.30
N GLN A 163 5.27 -2.02 -17.59
CA GLN A 163 4.84 -2.95 -16.54
C GLN A 163 4.18 -2.22 -15.36
N PHE A 164 4.76 -1.10 -14.91
CA PHE A 164 4.14 -0.28 -13.85
C PHE A 164 2.79 0.27 -14.28
N HIS A 165 2.67 0.76 -15.52
CA HIS A 165 1.40 1.24 -16.05
C HIS A 165 0.34 0.14 -16.04
N GLU A 166 0.67 -1.06 -16.54
CA GLU A 166 -0.24 -2.21 -16.53
C GLU A 166 -0.67 -2.57 -15.10
N ASP A 167 0.29 -2.77 -14.20
CA ASP A 167 0.03 -3.22 -12.83
C ASP A 167 -0.72 -2.17 -12.01
N PHE A 168 -0.34 -0.89 -12.12
CA PHE A 168 -1.03 0.18 -11.41
C PHE A 168 -2.44 0.40 -11.96
N THR A 169 -2.65 0.22 -13.27
CA THR A 169 -4.00 0.23 -13.86
C THR A 169 -4.84 -0.92 -13.33
N MET A 170 -4.29 -2.13 -13.19
CA MET A 170 -5.00 -3.27 -12.58
C MET A 170 -5.40 -2.95 -11.13
N PHE A 171 -4.48 -2.39 -10.34
CA PHE A 171 -4.77 -1.92 -8.98
C PHE A 171 -5.93 -0.92 -8.96
N LEU A 172 -5.86 0.15 -9.76
CA LEU A 172 -6.91 1.19 -9.81
C LEU A 172 -8.25 0.61 -10.28
N ASN A 173 -8.26 -0.28 -11.28
CA ASN A 173 -9.46 -0.96 -11.76
C ASN A 173 -10.08 -1.86 -10.69
N ALA A 174 -9.27 -2.58 -9.91
CA ALA A 174 -9.76 -3.36 -8.79
C ALA A 174 -10.37 -2.46 -7.71
N ARG A 175 -9.65 -1.39 -7.31
CA ARG A 175 -10.13 -0.46 -6.28
C ARG A 175 -11.38 0.30 -6.71
N SER A 176 -11.52 0.64 -7.98
CA SER A 176 -12.70 1.35 -8.51
C SER A 176 -14.01 0.58 -8.30
N GLN A 177 -13.95 -0.75 -8.21
CA GLN A 177 -15.11 -1.60 -7.97
C GLN A 177 -15.41 -1.76 -6.49
N GLU A 178 -14.40 -1.63 -5.63
CA GLU A 178 -14.46 -1.98 -4.20
C GLU A 178 -14.67 -0.77 -3.31
N VAL A 179 -14.13 0.39 -3.71
CA VAL A 179 -14.30 1.66 -3.01
C VAL A 179 -15.69 2.21 -3.30
N VAL A 180 -16.42 2.59 -2.25
CA VAL A 180 -17.74 3.21 -2.37
C VAL A 180 -17.67 4.53 -3.15
N PRO A 181 -18.76 4.97 -3.80
CA PRO A 181 -18.85 6.33 -4.29
C PRO A 181 -18.47 7.33 -3.20
N ASN A 182 -17.65 8.33 -3.54
CA ASN A 182 -17.08 9.32 -2.61
C ASN A 182 -16.10 8.80 -1.54
N GLY A 183 -15.76 7.51 -1.55
CA GLY A 183 -14.68 6.95 -0.74
C GLY A 183 -13.32 7.53 -1.09
N CYS A 184 -12.31 7.26 -0.26
CA CYS A 184 -10.99 7.85 -0.39
C CYS A 184 -9.88 6.80 -0.45
N MET A 185 -8.79 7.14 -1.14
CA MET A 185 -7.56 6.36 -1.17
C MET A 185 -6.37 7.26 -0.83
N VAL A 186 -5.51 6.79 0.07
CA VAL A 186 -4.23 7.42 0.42
C VAL A 186 -3.12 6.48 -0.01
N LEU A 187 -2.37 6.88 -1.04
CA LEU A 187 -1.31 6.08 -1.64
C LEU A 187 0.04 6.78 -1.43
N ILE A 188 0.97 6.09 -0.79
CA ILE A 188 2.34 6.56 -0.54
C ILE A 188 3.26 5.52 -1.16
N LEU A 189 4.12 5.93 -2.09
CA LEU A 189 5.00 5.03 -2.81
C LEU A 189 6.36 5.67 -3.05
N ARG A 190 7.37 4.84 -3.32
CA ARG A 190 8.68 5.31 -3.76
C ARG A 190 8.53 5.92 -5.16
N GLY A 191 8.76 7.22 -5.25
CA GLY A 191 8.98 7.93 -6.50
C GLY A 191 10.44 8.32 -6.68
N ARG A 192 10.70 9.19 -7.66
CA ARG A 192 11.97 9.84 -7.94
C ARG A 192 11.74 11.31 -8.26
N LEU A 193 12.73 12.17 -8.03
CA LEU A 193 12.65 13.58 -8.40
C LEU A 193 13.08 13.82 -9.85
N SER A 194 14.14 13.13 -10.27
CA SER A 194 14.64 13.24 -11.64
C SER A 194 13.70 12.56 -12.63
N SER A 195 13.55 13.17 -13.81
CA SER A 195 12.88 12.52 -14.95
C SER A 195 13.68 11.32 -15.45
N ASN A 196 15.02 11.34 -15.32
CA ASN A 196 15.90 10.25 -15.70
C ASN A 196 15.85 9.10 -14.65
N PRO A 197 15.33 7.90 -15.00
CA PRO A 197 15.18 6.82 -14.03
C PRO A 197 16.50 6.16 -13.61
N SER A 198 17.56 6.38 -14.39
CA SER A 198 18.93 5.86 -14.14
C SER A 198 19.77 6.76 -13.22
N ASP A 199 19.24 7.90 -12.78
CA ASP A 199 19.93 8.75 -11.82
C ASP A 199 20.07 8.03 -10.46
N MET A 200 21.23 8.21 -9.81
CA MET A 200 21.54 7.50 -8.57
C MET A 200 20.50 7.75 -7.47
N GLU A 201 19.91 8.95 -7.39
CA GLU A 201 18.81 9.22 -6.45
C GLU A 201 17.65 8.23 -6.61
N SER A 202 17.35 7.82 -7.83
CA SER A 202 16.26 6.89 -8.17
C SER A 202 16.64 5.43 -7.91
N CYS A 203 17.83 5.00 -8.34
CA CYS A 203 18.17 3.58 -8.43
C CYS A 203 19.25 3.09 -7.44
N PHE A 204 19.80 3.93 -6.55
CA PHE A 204 20.98 3.57 -5.73
C PHE A 204 20.84 2.23 -5.00
N THR A 205 19.66 1.93 -4.41
CA THR A 205 19.44 0.68 -3.68
C THR A 205 19.69 -0.54 -4.57
N TRP A 206 19.15 -0.52 -5.79
CA TRP A 206 19.29 -1.61 -6.74
C TRP A 206 20.64 -1.62 -7.44
N GLU A 207 21.23 -0.43 -7.65
CA GLU A 207 22.55 -0.28 -8.25
C GLU A 207 23.64 -0.87 -7.35
N LEU A 208 23.63 -0.52 -6.06
CA LEU A 208 24.57 -1.05 -5.07
C LEU A 208 24.39 -2.56 -4.88
N LEU A 209 23.14 -3.04 -4.89
CA LEU A 209 22.86 -4.48 -4.80
C LEU A 209 23.38 -5.24 -6.03
N ALA A 210 23.25 -4.66 -7.25
CA ALA A 210 23.82 -5.25 -8.46
C ALA A 210 25.35 -5.36 -8.38
N ILE A 211 26.02 -4.33 -7.83
CA ILE A 211 27.48 -4.34 -7.63
C ILE A 211 27.88 -5.46 -6.67
N ALA A 212 27.22 -5.58 -5.52
CA ALA A 212 27.50 -6.64 -4.56
C ALA A 212 27.31 -8.04 -5.16
N ILE A 213 26.26 -8.25 -5.97
CA ILE A 213 26.05 -9.51 -6.69
C ILE A 213 27.19 -9.76 -7.70
N ALA A 214 27.60 -8.74 -8.45
CA ALA A 214 28.68 -8.87 -9.42
C ALA A 214 30.02 -9.25 -8.76
N GLU A 215 30.33 -8.67 -7.60
CA GLU A 215 31.53 -9.02 -6.82
C GLU A 215 31.51 -10.49 -6.39
N LEU A 216 30.36 -10.99 -5.91
CA LEU A 216 30.21 -12.40 -5.51
C LEU A 216 30.34 -13.38 -6.69
N VAL A 217 29.83 -13.03 -7.87
CA VAL A 217 29.90 -13.89 -9.07
C VAL A 217 31.28 -13.86 -9.73
N SER A 218 32.10 -12.84 -9.43
CA SER A 218 33.46 -12.71 -9.97
C SER A 218 34.53 -13.49 -9.20
N GLN A 219 34.16 -14.14 -8.08
CA GLN A 219 35.01 -15.06 -7.31
C GLN A 219 34.94 -16.48 -7.86
#